data_AF-A0A517SY10-F1
#
_entry.id   AF-A0A517SY10-F1
#
_cell.length_a   1.000
_cell.length_b   1.000
_cell.length_c   1.000
_cell.angle_alpha   90.00
_cell.angle_beta   90.00
_cell.angle_gamma   90.00
#
_symmetry.space_group_name_H-M   'P 1'
#
loop_
_entity.id
_entity.type
_entity.pdbx_description
1 polymer ?
#
loop_
_entity_poly.entity_id
_entity_poly.type
_entity_poly.pdbx_seq_one_letter_code
_entity_poly.pdbx_strand_id
1 'polypeptide(L)'
;MIVNPYAFIPKTESKSSHFGDFATRLGAGFLFRQIELTGPVPVTLTYNGWWFRQRILVDQQVVFQCISWMKIRNRLEFEFTAADGQIHPGQIEIDFSKGLRIQRFRIWIDGFIVYDEVV
;
A
#
# COMPACT_ATOMS: atom_id res chain seq x y z
N MET A 1 -21.93 31.06 24.89
CA MET A 1 -22.50 29.91 24.14
C MET A 1 -21.72 28.68 24.54
N ILE A 2 -22.37 27.65 25.08
CA ILE A 2 -21.73 26.42 25.56
C ILE A 2 -21.65 25.45 24.37
N VAL A 3 -20.45 25.02 24.00
CA VAL A 3 -20.21 24.05 22.92
C VAL A 3 -20.40 22.65 23.48
N ASN A 4 -21.28 21.83 22.89
CA ASN A 4 -21.54 20.47 23.32
C ASN A 4 -20.30 19.57 23.06
N PRO A 5 -19.64 19.02 24.10
CA PRO A 5 -18.45 18.18 23.94
C PRO A 5 -18.74 16.76 23.41
N TYR A 6 -20.03 16.39 23.29
CA TYR A 6 -20.49 15.10 22.75
C TYR A 6 -21.12 15.23 21.36
N ALA A 7 -20.87 16.33 20.65
CA ALA A 7 -21.35 16.49 19.28
C ALA A 7 -20.78 15.36 18.41
N PHE A 8 -21.67 14.57 17.81
CA PHE A 8 -21.35 13.54 16.84
C PHE A 8 -20.51 14.16 15.72
N ILE A 9 -19.22 13.83 15.68
CA ILE A 9 -18.37 14.14 14.52
C ILE A 9 -18.89 13.21 13.43
N PRO A 10 -19.57 13.72 12.38
CA PRO A 10 -19.94 12.85 11.27
C PRO A 10 -18.64 12.21 10.80
N LYS A 11 -18.60 10.87 10.82
CA LYS A 11 -17.56 10.10 10.17
C LYS A 11 -17.53 10.66 8.76
N THR A 12 -16.49 11.41 8.42
CA THR A 12 -16.28 11.89 7.06
C THR A 12 -16.52 10.68 6.19
N GLU A 13 -17.50 10.76 5.30
CA GLU A 13 -17.64 9.77 4.25
C GLU A 13 -16.26 9.72 3.60
N SER A 14 -15.51 8.65 3.88
CA SER A 14 -14.27 8.37 3.18
C SER A 14 -14.68 8.15 1.74
N LYS A 15 -14.81 9.23 0.98
CA LYS A 15 -14.48 9.19 -0.43
C LYS A 15 -13.17 8.44 -0.48
N SER A 16 -13.16 7.29 -1.17
CA SER A 16 -11.95 6.60 -1.59
C SER A 16 -11.05 7.65 -2.23
N SER A 17 -10.19 8.26 -1.41
CA SER A 17 -9.38 9.39 -1.82
C SER A 17 -8.16 8.75 -2.43
N HIS A 18 -8.34 8.27 -3.66
CA HIS A 18 -7.24 7.89 -4.53
C HIS A 18 -6.38 9.14 -4.71
N PHE A 19 -5.23 9.17 -4.04
CA PHE A 19 -4.12 10.04 -4.47
C PHE A 19 -3.53 9.39 -5.71
N GLY A 20 -4.08 9.71 -6.89
CA GLY A 20 -3.99 8.83 -8.05
C GLY A 20 -3.95 9.53 -9.40
N ASP A 21 -3.36 10.72 -9.53
CA ASP A 21 -3.04 11.23 -10.88
C ASP A 21 -1.97 10.37 -11.56
N PHE A 22 -1.16 9.66 -10.78
CA PHE A 22 -0.02 8.87 -11.26
C PHE A 22 -0.06 7.40 -10.81
N ALA A 23 -1.21 6.88 -10.38
CA ALA A 23 -1.32 5.50 -9.93
C ALA A 23 -2.69 4.89 -10.22
N THR A 24 -2.69 3.70 -10.83
CA THR A 24 -3.89 2.95 -11.19
C THR A 24 -3.88 1.58 -10.51
N ARG A 25 -4.98 1.23 -9.84
CA ARG A 25 -5.13 -0.11 -9.25
C ARG A 25 -5.57 -1.09 -10.34
N LEU A 26 -4.68 -1.99 -10.73
CA LEU A 26 -4.96 -3.05 -11.71
C LEU A 26 -5.72 -4.23 -11.10
N GLY A 27 -5.45 -4.55 -9.83
CA GLY A 27 -6.05 -5.70 -9.17
C GLY A 27 -6.10 -5.59 -7.64
N ALA A 28 -7.14 -6.17 -7.05
CA ALA A 28 -7.33 -6.24 -5.61
C ALA A 28 -7.93 -7.58 -5.19
N GLY A 29 -7.48 -8.10 -4.05
CA GLY A 29 -8.00 -9.32 -3.46
C GLY A 29 -7.66 -9.43 -1.97
N PHE A 30 -7.97 -10.58 -1.38
CA PHE A 30 -7.55 -10.88 -0.02
C PHE A 30 -6.02 -10.97 0.04
N LEU A 31 -5.39 -10.12 0.86
CA LEU A 31 -3.92 -10.00 0.99
C LEU A 31 -3.21 -9.81 -0.36
N PHE A 32 -3.87 -9.20 -1.35
CA PHE A 32 -3.32 -9.01 -2.69
C PHE A 32 -3.62 -7.62 -3.22
N ARG A 33 -2.61 -6.96 -3.79
CA ARG A 33 -2.76 -5.70 -4.51
C ARG A 33 -1.82 -5.66 -5.70
N GLN A 34 -2.32 -5.17 -6.83
CA GLN A 34 -1.52 -4.86 -8.01
C GLN A 34 -1.79 -3.42 -8.42
N ILE A 35 -0.74 -2.62 -8.47
CA ILE A 35 -0.79 -1.19 -8.71
C ILE A 35 0.19 -0.87 -9.83
N GLU A 36 -0.30 -0.19 -10.86
CA GLU A 36 0.52 0.46 -11.86
C GLU A 36 0.80 1.88 -11.40
N LEU A 37 2.08 2.24 -11.30
CA LEU A 37 2.52 3.58 -11.00
C LEU A 37 3.02 4.20 -12.31
N THR A 38 2.49 5.37 -12.67
CA THR A 38 2.89 6.14 -13.85
C THR A 38 3.94 7.20 -13.52
N GLY A 39 4.07 7.58 -12.25
CA GLY A 39 5.04 8.56 -11.76
C GLY A 39 5.10 8.57 -10.23
N PRO A 40 6.21 9.00 -9.61
CA PRO A 40 7.44 9.57 -10.20
C PRO A 40 8.34 8.56 -10.93
N VAL A 41 8.20 7.28 -10.63
CA VAL A 41 8.94 6.18 -11.27
C VAL A 41 7.92 5.21 -11.86
N PRO A 42 7.90 5.00 -13.19
CA PRO A 42 6.90 4.15 -13.82
C PRO A 42 7.23 2.67 -13.57
N VAL A 43 6.42 2.00 -12.74
CA VAL A 43 6.60 0.58 -12.38
C VAL A 43 5.27 -0.09 -12.07
N THR A 44 5.21 -1.41 -12.26
CA THR A 44 4.11 -2.23 -11.74
C THR A 44 4.51 -2.88 -10.42
N LEU A 45 3.85 -2.46 -9.35
CA LEU A 45 4.01 -3.04 -8.01
C LEU A 45 2.95 -4.09 -7.75
N THR A 46 3.38 -5.28 -7.30
CA THR A 46 2.50 -6.35 -6.86
C THR A 46 2.83 -6.78 -5.44
N TYR A 47 1.86 -6.65 -4.54
CA TYR A 47 1.90 -7.22 -3.20
C TYR A 47 1.08 -8.52 -3.13
N ASN A 48 1.68 -9.55 -2.55
CA ASN A 48 1.01 -10.81 -2.25
C ASN A 48 1.38 -11.30 -0.85
N GLY A 49 0.41 -11.43 0.04
CA GLY A 49 0.54 -11.91 1.42
C GLY A 49 -0.06 -13.30 1.68
N TRP A 50 -0.40 -14.04 0.62
CA TRP A 50 -1.08 -15.34 0.74
C TRP A 50 -0.24 -16.38 1.50
N TRP A 51 -0.89 -17.29 2.22
CA TRP A 51 -0.24 -18.26 3.15
C TRP A 51 0.74 -17.62 4.14
N PHE A 52 0.47 -16.38 4.59
CA PHE A 52 1.36 -15.62 5.49
C PHE A 52 2.78 -15.41 4.94
N ARG A 53 2.94 -15.50 3.61
CA ARG A 53 4.16 -15.16 2.90
C ARG A 53 3.96 -13.83 2.20
N GLN A 54 4.64 -12.80 2.67
CA GLN A 54 4.61 -11.47 2.07
C GLN A 54 5.67 -11.38 0.99
N ARG A 55 5.26 -11.07 -0.23
CA ARG A 55 6.11 -10.81 -1.39
C ARG A 55 5.76 -9.47 -1.99
N ILE A 56 6.79 -8.72 -2.37
CA ILE A 56 6.66 -7.52 -3.18
C ILE A 56 7.41 -7.79 -4.47
N LEU A 57 6.71 -7.56 -5.59
CA LEU A 57 7.29 -7.61 -6.91
C LEU A 57 7.21 -6.21 -7.53
N VAL A 58 8.30 -5.78 -8.15
CA VAL A 58 8.36 -4.59 -9.00
C VAL A 58 8.73 -5.09 -10.39
N ASP A 59 7.90 -4.81 -11.38
CA ASP A 59 8.08 -5.27 -12.77
C ASP A 59 8.38 -6.78 -12.85
N GLN A 60 7.62 -7.56 -12.07
CA GLN A 60 7.71 -9.02 -11.95
C GLN A 60 8.99 -9.55 -11.25
N GLN A 61 9.92 -8.68 -10.85
CA GLN A 61 11.09 -9.05 -10.06
C GLN A 61 10.78 -9.01 -8.56
N VAL A 62 11.22 -10.02 -7.82
CA VAL A 62 11.00 -10.08 -6.37
C VAL A 62 12.01 -9.18 -5.67
N VAL A 63 11.53 -8.10 -5.08
CA VAL A 63 12.36 -7.13 -4.34
C VAL A 63 12.28 -7.33 -2.83
N PHE A 64 11.22 -7.99 -2.36
CA PHE A 64 11.06 -8.34 -0.95
C PHE A 64 10.35 -9.68 -0.80
N GLN A 65 10.80 -10.46 0.18
CA GLN A 65 10.07 -11.63 0.65
C GLN A 65 10.26 -11.85 2.15
N CYS A 66 9.17 -12.22 2.83
CA CYS A 66 9.19 -12.62 4.23
C CYS A 66 8.15 -13.72 4.47
N ILE A 67 8.51 -14.74 5.24
CA ILE A 67 7.59 -15.80 5.69
C ILE A 67 7.46 -15.63 7.20
N SER A 68 6.23 -15.54 7.70
CA SER A 68 5.97 -15.41 9.13
C SER A 68 4.69 -16.14 9.51
N TRP A 69 4.83 -17.24 10.24
CA TRP A 69 3.70 -18.05 10.70
C TRP A 69 2.88 -17.40 11.83
N MET A 70 3.44 -16.37 12.49
CA MET A 70 2.82 -15.73 13.66
C MET A 70 2.23 -14.34 13.37
N LYS A 71 2.79 -13.60 12.41
CA LYS A 71 2.42 -12.19 12.21
C LYS A 71 2.71 -11.70 10.80
N ILE A 72 1.70 -11.16 10.12
CA ILE A 72 1.87 -10.38 8.90
C ILE A 72 2.35 -8.97 9.30
N ARG A 73 3.41 -8.48 8.65
CA ARG A 73 3.92 -7.13 8.91
C ARG A 73 3.01 -6.10 8.26
N ASN A 74 2.72 -5.04 9.01
CA ASN A 74 1.99 -3.87 8.55
C ASN A 74 2.90 -2.86 7.84
N ARG A 75 4.22 -2.97 8.00
CA ARG A 75 5.22 -2.12 7.33
C ARG A 75 6.26 -3.00 6.67
N LEU A 76 6.49 -2.74 5.39
CA LEU A 76 7.45 -3.45 4.55
C LEU A 76 8.34 -2.41 3.89
N GLU A 77 9.65 -2.58 3.99
CA GLU A 77 10.65 -1.72 3.37
C GLU A 77 11.43 -2.56 2.36
N PHE A 78 11.71 -1.98 1.20
CA PHE A 78 12.37 -2.66 0.09
C PHE A 78 13.10 -1.63 -0.78
N GLU A 79 13.99 -2.11 -1.63
CA GLU A 79 14.68 -1.31 -2.63
C GLU A 79 14.52 -1.99 -3.98
N PHE A 80 14.42 -1.21 -5.05
CA PHE A 80 14.33 -1.73 -6.40
C PHE A 80 15.12 -0.86 -7.37
N THR A 81 15.61 -1.47 -8.45
CA THR A 81 16.26 -0.75 -9.53
C THR A 81 15.24 -0.47 -10.63
N ALA A 82 14.98 0.80 -10.91
CA ALA A 82 14.05 1.20 -11.96
C ALA A 82 14.72 1.19 -13.34
N ALA A 83 13.93 1.48 -14.39
CA ALA A 83 14.42 1.49 -15.77
C ALA A 83 15.49 2.56 -16.04
N ASP A 84 15.56 3.60 -15.21
CA ASP A 84 16.61 4.63 -15.26
C ASP A 84 17.96 4.17 -14.65
N GLY A 85 18.01 2.95 -14.11
CA GLY A 85 19.18 2.36 -13.47
C GLY A 85 19.44 2.84 -12.05
N GLN A 86 18.56 3.67 -11.47
CA GLN A 86 18.69 4.15 -10.10
C GLN A 86 18.03 3.18 -9.11
N ILE A 87 18.55 3.17 -7.88
CA ILE A 87 17.98 2.40 -6.78
C ILE A 87 17.00 3.31 -6.04
N HIS A 88 15.75 2.89 -5.97
CA HIS A 88 14.69 3.61 -5.27
C HIS A 88 14.28 2.87 -4.00
N PRO A 89 14.33 3.51 -2.83
CA PRO A 89 13.70 2.98 -1.62
C PRO A 89 12.18 3.03 -1.74
N GLY A 90 11.54 1.91 -1.43
CA GLY A 90 10.11 1.74 -1.37
C GLY A 90 9.63 1.29 0.00
N GLN A 91 8.43 1.72 0.39
CA GLN A 91 7.78 1.26 1.60
C GLN A 91 6.30 1.00 1.33
N ILE A 92 5.78 -0.12 1.86
CA ILE A 92 4.36 -0.42 1.90
C ILE A 92 3.89 -0.38 3.35
N GLU A 93 2.82 0.38 3.59
CA GLU A 93 2.08 0.39 4.86
C GLU A 93 0.71 -0.24 4.64
N ILE A 94 0.33 -1.17 5.50
CA ILE A 94 -0.92 -1.92 5.43
C ILE A 94 -1.61 -1.90 6.78
N ASP A 95 -2.82 -1.35 6.82
CA ASP A 95 -3.69 -1.49 7.96
C ASP A 95 -4.60 -2.71 7.75
N PHE A 96 -4.52 -3.67 8.66
CA PHE A 96 -5.35 -4.86 8.65
C PHE A 96 -6.47 -4.76 9.68
N SER A 97 -7.67 -5.17 9.29
CA SER A 97 -8.73 -5.51 10.24
C SER A 97 -8.38 -6.78 11.03
N LYS A 98 -9.16 -7.07 12.07
CA LYS A 98 -9.02 -8.32 12.87
C LYS A 98 -9.08 -9.61 12.03
N GLY A 99 -9.72 -9.59 10.86
CA GLY A 99 -9.80 -10.72 9.93
C GLY A 99 -8.75 -10.70 8.82
N LEU A 100 -7.64 -9.97 8.98
CA LEU A 100 -6.57 -9.80 7.99
C LEU A 100 -7.01 -9.19 6.65
N ARG A 101 -8.20 -8.58 6.60
CA ARG A 101 -8.61 -7.78 5.43
C ARG A 101 -7.86 -6.45 5.46
N ILE A 102 -7.32 -6.07 4.32
CA ILE A 102 -6.69 -4.76 4.08
C ILE A 102 -7.78 -3.68 4.21
N GLN A 103 -7.61 -2.77 5.16
CA GLN A 103 -8.44 -1.58 5.36
C GLN A 103 -7.78 -0.33 4.77
N ARG A 104 -6.44 -0.29 4.80
CA ARG A 104 -5.65 0.74 4.14
C ARG A 104 -4.43 0.12 3.49
N PHE A 105 -4.08 0.61 2.31
CA PHE A 105 -2.87 0.22 1.61
C PHE A 105 -2.18 1.45 1.06
N ARG A 106 -0.99 1.76 1.57
CA ARG A 106 -0.22 2.93 1.18
C ARG A 106 1.14 2.52 0.66
N ILE A 107 1.56 3.14 -0.43
CA ILE A 107 2.88 2.96 -1.03
C ILE A 107 3.62 4.28 -0.94
N TRP A 108 4.85 4.20 -0.47
CA TRP A 108 5.82 5.27 -0.50
C TRP A 108 6.97 4.89 -1.43
N ILE A 109 7.44 5.82 -2.25
CA ILE A 109 8.65 5.70 -3.07
C ILE A 109 9.44 7.00 -2.89
N ASP A 110 10.75 6.89 -2.65
CA ASP A 110 11.64 8.04 -2.43
C ASP A 110 11.14 9.01 -1.33
N GLY A 111 10.43 8.47 -0.33
CA GLY A 111 9.84 9.25 0.76
C GLY A 111 8.53 9.96 0.43
N PHE A 112 7.98 9.80 -0.77
CA PHE A 112 6.70 10.38 -1.20
C PHE A 112 5.59 9.33 -1.23
N ILE A 113 4.37 9.71 -0.84
CA ILE A 113 3.19 8.85 -1.02
C ILE A 113 2.83 8.85 -2.50
N VAL A 114 2.95 7.68 -3.14
CA VAL A 114 2.60 7.49 -4.56
C VAL A 114 1.25 6.81 -4.74
N TYR A 115 0.74 6.17 -3.68
CA TYR A 115 -0.56 5.52 -3.68
C TYR A 115 -1.10 5.43 -2.25
N ASP A 116 -2.38 5.73 -2.08
CA ASP A 116 -3.11 5.55 -0.81
C ASP A 116 -4.53 5.06 -1.13
N GLU A 117 -4.86 3.86 -0.65
CA GLU A 117 -6.16 3.22 -0.79
C GLU A 117 -6.77 3.00 0.58
N VAL A 118 -8.02 3.42 0.75
CA VAL A 118 -8.85 3.13 1.93
C VAL A 118 -10.05 2.30 1.48
N VAL A 119 -10.28 1.14 2.11
CA VAL A 119 -11.30 0.13 1.76
C VAL A 119 -12.44 0.11 2.77
#